data_AF-A0A1G0KYC6-F1
#
_entry.id   AF-A0A1G0KYC6-F1
#
_cell.length_a   1.000
_cell.length_b   1.000
_cell.length_c   1.000
_cell.angle_alpha   90.00
_cell.angle_beta   90.00
_cell.angle_gamma   90.00
#
_symmetry.space_group_name_H-M   'P 1'
#
loop_
_entity.id
_entity.type
_entity.pdbx_description
1 polymer ?
#
loop_
_entity_poly.entity_id
_entity_poly.type
_entity_poly.pdbx_seq_one_letter_code
_entity_poly.pdbx_strand_id
1 'polypeptide(L)'
;MSDEITQRDMELSSGIAAFEAKHFSRAAQLLSPLAAQGDPDAQYRMAIMMQNGLGIVANPLQAFAYMKSAAEQGVGYAQHGLGFMYLEGECAEKNPAKAVEWFRRAADQGLVGSQTTLGMLYAEGIGVARDPEEAKRWYRLAGFED
;
A
#
# COMPACT_ATOMS: atom_id res chain seq x y z
N MET A 1 8.97 -6.31 32.17
CA MET A 1 7.55 -6.69 32.00
C MET A 1 7.50 -7.42 30.68
N SER A 2 7.34 -8.73 30.76
CA SER A 2 7.54 -9.71 29.70
C SER A 2 6.51 -9.59 28.59
N ASP A 3 7.00 -9.74 27.36
CA ASP A 3 6.27 -9.80 26.10
C ASP A 3 5.26 -10.96 26.09
N GLU A 4 4.03 -10.69 26.52
CA GLU A 4 2.92 -11.61 26.28
C GLU A 4 2.42 -11.36 24.86
N ILE A 5 2.85 -12.20 23.91
CA ILE A 5 2.32 -12.18 22.55
C ILE A 5 0.82 -12.46 22.64
N THR A 6 0.00 -11.49 22.23
CA THR A 6 -1.44 -11.65 22.32
C THR A 6 -1.92 -12.65 21.27
N GLN A 7 -3.09 -13.26 21.50
CA GLN A 7 -3.73 -14.13 20.52
C GLN A 7 -3.88 -13.44 19.15
N ARG A 8 -4.19 -12.13 19.17
CA ARG A 8 -4.24 -11.27 17.98
C ARG A 8 -2.91 -11.24 17.24
N ASP A 9 -1.80 -11.04 17.96
CA ASP A 9 -0.47 -10.93 17.33
C ASP A 9 -0.03 -12.26 16.71
N MET A 10 -0.39 -13.39 17.32
CA MET A 10 -0.15 -14.73 16.74
C MET A 10 -0.98 -14.99 15.48
N GLU A 11 -2.25 -14.59 15.48
CA GLU A 11 -3.15 -14.71 14.33
C GLU A 11 -2.69 -13.82 13.17
N LEU A 12 -2.32 -12.57 13.46
CA LEU A 12 -1.77 -11.65 12.47
C LEU A 12 -0.49 -12.22 11.86
N SER A 13 0.47 -12.63 12.68
CA SER A 13 1.74 -13.22 12.22
C SER A 13 1.50 -14.47 11.35
N SER A 14 0.57 -15.33 11.76
CA SER A 14 0.21 -16.54 11.00
C SER A 14 -0.47 -16.21 9.67
N GLY A 15 -1.35 -15.21 9.66
CA GLY A 15 -2.02 -14.74 8.46
C GLY A 15 -1.05 -14.11 7.47
N ILE A 16 -0.10 -13.31 7.97
CA ILE A 16 1.00 -12.72 7.20
C ILE A 16 1.87 -13.82 6.58
N ALA A 17 2.32 -14.79 7.38
CA ALA A 17 3.14 -15.90 6.89
C ALA A 17 2.39 -16.72 5.82
N ALA A 18 1.09 -16.96 6.00
CA ALA A 18 0.26 -17.63 5.00
C ALA A 18 0.17 -16.82 3.69
N PHE A 19 0.04 -15.50 3.78
CA PHE A 19 0.01 -14.61 2.61
C PHE A 19 1.33 -14.67 1.84
N GLU A 20 2.46 -14.58 2.54
CA GLU A 20 3.81 -14.63 1.95
C GLU A 20 4.12 -15.99 1.33
N ALA A 21 3.65 -17.06 1.95
CA ALA A 21 3.69 -18.41 1.40
C ALA A 21 2.67 -18.65 0.26
N LYS A 22 1.93 -17.63 -0.17
CA LYS A 22 0.88 -17.70 -1.22
C LYS A 22 -0.26 -18.67 -0.90
N HIS A 23 -0.45 -19.02 0.37
CA HIS A 23 -1.59 -19.79 0.86
C HIS A 23 -2.80 -18.87 1.06
N PHE A 24 -3.26 -18.23 -0.02
CA PHE A 24 -4.18 -17.09 0.05
C PHE A 24 -5.53 -17.40 0.71
N SER A 25 -6.12 -18.58 0.49
CA SER A 25 -7.37 -18.93 1.19
C SER A 25 -7.18 -19.03 2.70
N ARG A 26 -6.05 -19.56 3.16
CA ARG A 26 -5.71 -19.61 4.59
C ARG A 26 -5.38 -18.21 5.13
N ALA A 27 -4.63 -17.42 4.38
CA ALA A 27 -4.33 -16.04 4.73
C ALA A 27 -5.62 -15.23 4.91
N ALA A 28 -6.56 -15.34 3.97
CA ALA A 28 -7.84 -14.65 4.05
C ALA A 28 -8.69 -15.09 5.25
N GLN A 29 -8.70 -16.38 5.60
CA GLN A 29 -9.40 -16.86 6.79
C GLN A 29 -8.83 -16.24 8.07
N LEU A 30 -7.50 -16.15 8.19
CA LEU A 30 -6.82 -15.61 9.36
C LEU A 30 -6.91 -14.07 9.44
N LEU A 31 -6.80 -13.39 8.30
CA LEU A 31 -6.73 -11.93 8.24
C LEU A 31 -8.11 -11.25 8.19
N SER A 32 -9.15 -11.92 7.70
CA SER A 32 -10.51 -11.36 7.60
C SER A 32 -11.03 -10.77 8.93
N PRO A 33 -11.01 -11.49 10.08
CA PRO A 33 -11.50 -10.94 11.34
C PRO A 33 -10.66 -9.76 11.85
N LEU A 34 -9.35 -9.75 11.57
CA LEU A 34 -8.44 -8.65 11.96
C LEU A 34 -8.68 -7.41 11.10
N ALA A 35 -8.83 -7.59 9.78
CA ALA A 35 -9.15 -6.51 8.86
C ALA A 35 -10.51 -5.86 9.18
N ALA A 36 -11.50 -6.67 9.58
CA ALA A 36 -12.80 -6.19 10.04
C ALA A 36 -12.72 -5.37 11.34
N GLN A 37 -11.71 -5.63 12.19
CA GLN A 37 -11.42 -4.86 13.41
C GLN A 37 -10.55 -3.63 13.16
N GLY A 38 -10.13 -3.38 11.92
CA GLY A 38 -9.34 -2.20 11.56
C GLY A 38 -7.83 -2.40 11.60
N ASP A 39 -7.34 -3.64 11.76
CA ASP A 39 -5.91 -3.91 11.74
C ASP A 39 -5.32 -3.54 10.36
N PRO A 40 -4.35 -2.60 10.30
CA PRO A 40 -3.94 -2.01 9.04
C PRO A 40 -3.11 -2.97 8.17
N ASP A 41 -2.32 -3.86 8.76
CA ASP A 41 -1.57 -4.87 8.02
C ASP A 41 -2.48 -5.95 7.43
N ALA A 42 -3.48 -6.38 8.21
CA ALA A 42 -4.51 -7.28 7.72
C ALA A 42 -5.35 -6.63 6.62
N GLN A 43 -5.76 -5.37 6.78
CA GLN A 43 -6.50 -4.63 5.75
C GLN A 43 -5.70 -4.51 4.45
N TYR A 44 -4.42 -4.12 4.52
CA TYR A 44 -3.55 -4.04 3.35
C TYR A 44 -3.49 -5.37 2.58
N ARG A 45 -3.25 -6.48 3.28
CA ARG A 45 -3.11 -7.80 2.64
C ARG A 45 -4.45 -8.33 2.12
N MET A 46 -5.54 -8.11 2.86
CA MET A 46 -6.90 -8.42 2.38
C MET A 46 -7.25 -7.60 1.13
N ALA A 47 -6.86 -6.32 1.06
CA ALA A 47 -7.07 -5.50 -0.12
C ALA A 47 -6.36 -6.09 -1.36
N ILE A 48 -5.10 -6.50 -1.22
CA ILE A 48 -4.36 -7.17 -2.32
C ILE A 48 -5.06 -8.45 -2.78
N MET A 49 -5.53 -9.28 -1.85
CA MET A 49 -6.25 -10.51 -2.20
C MET A 49 -7.59 -10.23 -2.89
N MET A 50 -8.36 -9.24 -2.40
CA MET A 50 -9.65 -8.86 -2.97
C MET A 50 -9.50 -8.19 -4.34
N GLN A 51 -8.46 -7.40 -4.58
CA GLN A 51 -8.24 -6.75 -5.88
C GLN A 51 -7.94 -7.79 -6.97
N ASN A 52 -7.22 -8.86 -6.62
CA ASN A 52 -6.73 -9.86 -7.57
C ASN A 52 -7.49 -11.19 -7.55
N GLY A 53 -8.52 -11.33 -6.68
CA GLY A 53 -9.26 -12.59 -6.51
C GLY A 53 -8.41 -13.75 -5.99
N LEU A 54 -7.42 -13.47 -5.13
CA LEU A 54 -6.47 -14.46 -4.63
C LEU A 54 -7.04 -15.19 -3.41
N GLY A 55 -7.46 -16.43 -3.59
CA GLY A 55 -7.97 -17.28 -2.51
C GLY A 55 -9.32 -16.84 -1.92
N ILE A 56 -9.88 -15.73 -2.41
CA ILE A 56 -11.21 -15.17 -2.13
C ILE A 56 -11.81 -14.59 -3.41
N VAL A 57 -13.13 -14.43 -3.44
CA VAL A 57 -13.82 -13.75 -4.54
C VAL A 57 -13.34 -12.30 -4.62
N ALA A 58 -13.03 -11.83 -5.83
CA ALA A 58 -12.58 -10.46 -6.04
C ALA A 58 -13.65 -9.46 -5.62
N ASN A 59 -13.23 -8.41 -4.91
CA ASN A 59 -14.09 -7.28 -4.54
C ASN A 59 -13.29 -5.96 -4.60
N PRO A 60 -13.17 -5.36 -5.80
CA PRO A 60 -12.32 -4.17 -5.99
C PRO A 60 -12.74 -2.95 -5.15
N LEU A 61 -14.04 -2.77 -4.91
CA LEU A 61 -14.55 -1.65 -4.09
C LEU A 61 -14.15 -1.82 -2.61
N GLN A 62 -14.28 -3.03 -2.07
CA GLN A 62 -13.85 -3.31 -0.70
C GLN A 62 -12.32 -3.29 -0.59
N ALA A 63 -11.61 -3.76 -1.61
CA ALA A 63 -10.15 -3.64 -1.69
C ALA A 63 -9.70 -2.18 -1.59
N PHE A 64 -10.34 -1.28 -2.36
CA PHE A 64 -10.06 0.15 -2.29
C PHE A 64 -10.31 0.71 -0.89
N ALA A 65 -11.43 0.34 -0.24
CA ALA A 65 -11.75 0.81 1.11
C ALA A 65 -10.71 0.36 2.15
N TYR A 66 -10.30 -0.91 2.12
CA TYR A 66 -9.25 -1.44 3.01
C TYR A 66 -7.87 -0.87 2.71
N MET A 67 -7.52 -0.71 1.44
CA MET A 67 -6.28 -0.04 1.02
C MET A 67 -6.21 1.38 1.57
N LYS A 68 -7.31 2.13 1.44
CA LYS A 68 -7.43 3.49 1.96
C LYS A 68 -7.29 3.53 3.49
N SER A 69 -8.02 2.67 4.19
CA SER A 69 -7.97 2.63 5.66
C SER A 69 -6.56 2.26 6.18
N ALA A 70 -5.88 1.31 5.56
CA ALA A 70 -4.50 0.96 5.91
C ALA A 70 -3.51 2.09 5.60
N ALA A 71 -3.67 2.77 4.46
CA ALA A 71 -2.84 3.90 4.07
C ALA A 71 -2.98 5.10 5.04
N GLU A 72 -4.19 5.38 5.48
CA GLU A 72 -4.50 6.42 6.49
C GLU A 72 -3.87 6.10 7.85
N GLN A 73 -3.71 4.82 8.19
CA GLN A 73 -3.03 4.35 9.40
C GLN A 73 -1.49 4.26 9.26
N GLY A 74 -0.94 4.65 8.10
CA GLY A 74 0.50 4.80 7.92
C GLY A 74 1.21 3.64 7.22
N VAL A 75 0.50 2.58 6.80
CA VAL A 75 1.14 1.45 6.11
C VAL A 75 1.72 1.92 4.77
N GLY A 76 3.05 2.00 4.68
CA GLY A 76 3.75 2.55 3.51
C GLY A 76 3.42 1.85 2.20
N TYR A 77 3.31 0.52 2.20
CA TYR A 77 2.88 -0.23 1.02
C TYR A 77 1.42 0.04 0.62
N ALA A 78 0.54 0.30 1.58
CA ALA A 78 -0.85 0.66 1.29
C ALA A 78 -0.94 2.09 0.73
N GLN A 79 -0.14 3.02 1.24
CA GLN A 79 -0.02 4.37 0.68
C GLN A 79 0.48 4.34 -0.77
N HIS A 80 1.49 3.52 -1.07
CA HIS A 80 1.96 3.30 -2.42
C HIS A 80 0.86 2.73 -3.34
N GLY A 81 0.17 1.68 -2.90
CA GLY A 81 -0.93 1.08 -3.66
C GLY A 81 -2.09 2.05 -3.90
N LEU A 82 -2.46 2.84 -2.89
CA LEU A 82 -3.50 3.87 -3.03
C LEU A 82 -3.09 5.00 -3.98
N GLY A 83 -1.80 5.34 -4.00
CA GLY A 83 -1.23 6.25 -4.99
C GLY A 83 -1.52 5.79 -6.42
N PHE A 84 -1.26 4.52 -6.72
CA PHE A 84 -1.58 3.94 -8.02
C PHE A 84 -3.08 3.90 -8.32
N MET A 85 -3.91 3.53 -7.35
CA MET A 85 -5.37 3.52 -7.54
C MET A 85 -5.90 4.91 -7.96
N TYR A 86 -5.38 5.98 -7.37
CA TYR A 86 -5.72 7.35 -7.80
C TYR A 86 -5.08 7.75 -9.13
N LEU A 87 -3.88 7.26 -9.46
CA LEU A 87 -3.21 7.59 -10.71
C LEU A 87 -3.94 6.97 -11.92
N GLU A 88 -4.45 5.75 -11.77
CA GLU A 88 -5.16 5.01 -12.81
C GLU A 88 -6.67 5.27 -12.81
N GLY A 89 -7.23 5.74 -11.70
CA GLY A 89 -8.68 5.86 -11.53
C GLY A 89 -9.37 4.51 -11.30
N GLU A 90 -8.69 3.59 -10.61
CA GLU A 90 -9.25 2.30 -10.24
C GLU A 90 -10.12 2.46 -8.98
N CYS A 91 -11.41 2.17 -9.11
CA CYS A 91 -12.41 2.23 -8.01
C CYS A 91 -12.62 3.61 -7.38
N ALA A 92 -11.92 4.63 -7.87
CA ALA A 92 -12.09 6.05 -7.56
C ALA A 92 -11.82 6.89 -8.82
N GLU A 93 -12.27 8.14 -8.82
CA GLU A 93 -11.93 9.06 -9.90
C GLU A 93 -10.41 9.27 -9.99
N LYS A 94 -9.87 9.24 -11.22
CA LYS A 94 -8.47 9.50 -11.49
C LYS A 94 -8.08 10.88 -10.96
N ASN A 95 -7.11 10.91 -10.04
CA ASN A 95 -6.63 12.12 -9.41
C ASN A 95 -5.10 12.04 -9.19
N PRO A 96 -4.31 12.44 -10.20
CA PRO A 96 -2.85 12.39 -10.12
C PRO A 96 -2.26 13.25 -8.99
N ALA A 97 -2.89 14.38 -8.64
CA ALA A 97 -2.43 15.21 -7.52
C ALA A 97 -2.54 14.47 -6.19
N LYS A 98 -3.67 13.79 -5.96
CA LYS A 98 -3.86 12.94 -4.78
C LYS A 98 -2.94 11.72 -4.79
N ALA A 99 -2.64 11.16 -5.96
CA ALA A 99 -1.65 10.10 -6.09
C ALA A 99 -0.27 10.57 -5.58
N VAL A 100 0.17 11.77 -5.98
CA VAL A 100 1.45 12.35 -5.52
C VAL A 100 1.48 12.50 -4.00
N GLU A 101 0.39 12.94 -3.37
CA GLU A 101 0.31 13.04 -1.90
C GLU A 101 0.57 11.69 -1.22
N TRP A 102 -0.03 10.61 -1.72
CA TRP A 102 0.14 9.27 -1.17
C TRP A 102 1.52 8.69 -1.44
N PHE A 103 2.04 8.86 -2.66
CA PHE A 103 3.41 8.45 -2.97
C PHE A 103 4.42 9.19 -2.11
N ARG A 104 4.23 10.49 -1.83
CA ARG A 104 5.09 11.25 -0.91
C ARG A 104 5.14 10.64 0.47
N ARG A 105 3.97 10.36 1.07
CA ARG A 105 3.91 9.74 2.40
C ARG A 105 4.65 8.39 2.46
N ALA A 106 4.52 7.56 1.42
CA ALA A 106 5.22 6.29 1.34
C ALA A 106 6.74 6.48 1.09
N ALA A 107 7.12 7.45 0.26
CA ALA A 107 8.51 7.76 -0.06
C ALA A 107 9.28 8.34 1.14
N ASP A 108 8.61 9.15 1.96
CA ASP A 108 9.14 9.71 3.21
C ASP A 108 9.43 8.60 4.24
N GLN A 109 8.75 7.45 4.13
CA GLN A 109 9.06 6.24 4.92
C GLN A 109 10.21 5.41 4.33
N GLY A 110 10.87 5.88 3.27
CA GLY A 110 11.97 5.18 2.63
C GLY A 110 11.56 4.14 1.60
N LEU A 111 10.28 4.09 1.18
CA LEU A 111 9.85 3.11 0.18
C LEU A 111 10.39 3.48 -1.20
N VAL A 112 11.42 2.74 -1.65
CA VAL A 112 12.12 2.95 -2.94
C VAL A 112 11.17 2.99 -4.13
N GLY A 113 10.13 2.13 -4.14
CA GLY A 113 9.10 2.14 -5.19
C GLY A 113 8.41 3.50 -5.30
N SER A 114 7.99 4.09 -4.19
CA SER A 114 7.36 5.42 -4.18
C SER A 114 8.33 6.55 -4.47
N GLN A 115 9.57 6.45 -4.02
CA GLN A 115 10.61 7.44 -4.35
C GLN A 115 10.86 7.48 -5.86
N THR A 116 11.01 6.31 -6.49
CA THR A 116 11.13 6.17 -7.96
C THR A 116 9.92 6.78 -8.66
N THR A 117 8.70 6.44 -8.21
CA THR A 117 7.47 6.99 -8.81
C THR A 117 7.41 8.51 -8.67
N LEU A 118 7.75 9.10 -7.52
CA LEU A 118 7.79 10.56 -7.37
C LEU A 118 8.82 11.21 -8.30
N GLY A 119 9.99 10.60 -8.46
CA GLY A 119 10.98 11.04 -9.43
C GLY A 119 10.38 11.18 -10.83
N MET A 120 9.63 10.17 -11.27
CA MET A 120 8.95 10.17 -12.57
C MET A 120 7.83 11.20 -12.64
N LEU A 121 6.96 11.28 -11.63
CA LEU A 121 5.85 12.23 -11.59
C LEU A 121 6.35 13.69 -11.65
N TYR A 122 7.45 14.01 -10.98
CA TYR A 122 8.10 15.32 -11.06
C TYR A 122 8.80 15.57 -12.39
N ALA A 123 9.45 14.56 -12.98
CA ALA A 123 10.12 14.69 -14.27
C ALA A 123 9.12 14.98 -15.41
N GLU A 124 7.92 14.40 -15.33
CA GLU A 124 6.87 14.49 -16.34
C GLU A 124 5.82 15.57 -16.02
N GLY A 125 5.74 16.05 -14.78
CA GLY A 125 4.74 17.02 -14.35
C GLY A 125 3.33 16.41 -14.21
N ILE A 126 3.24 15.17 -13.75
CA ILE A 126 1.98 14.44 -13.59
C ILE A 126 1.46 14.65 -12.17
N GLY A 127 0.35 15.38 -12.02
CA GLY A 127 -0.25 15.68 -10.71
C GLY A 127 0.52 16.69 -9.88
N VAL A 128 1.70 17.12 -10.33
CA VAL A 128 2.54 18.18 -9.76
C VAL A 128 3.15 19.01 -10.88
N ALA A 129 3.62 20.22 -10.54
CA ALA A 129 4.44 20.99 -11.46
C ALA A 129 5.71 20.22 -11.81
N ARG A 130 6.08 20.24 -13.10
CA ARG A 130 7.32 19.61 -13.56
C ARG A 130 8.52 20.25 -12.88
N ASP A 131 9.34 19.42 -12.22
CA ASP A 131 10.53 19.85 -11.49
C ASP A 131 11.64 18.79 -11.63
N PRO A 132 12.58 18.99 -12.58
CA PRO A 132 13.68 18.05 -12.80
C PRO A 132 14.64 17.92 -11.62
N GLU A 133 14.78 18.95 -10.78
CA GLU A 133 15.70 18.91 -9.64
C GLU A 133 15.09 18.13 -8.48
N GLU A 134 13.80 18.30 -8.23
CA GLU A 134 13.06 17.47 -7.29
C GLU A 134 12.99 16.01 -7.78
N ALA A 135 12.84 15.79 -9.09
CA ALA A 135 12.92 14.45 -9.67
C ALA A 135 14.27 13.76 -9.38
N LYS A 136 15.39 14.44 -9.66
CA LYS A 136 16.74 13.93 -9.33
C LYS A 136 16.91 13.65 -7.85
N ARG A 137 16.37 14.51 -6.98
CA ARG A 137 16.41 14.31 -5.52
C ARG A 137 15.72 12.99 -5.14
N TRP A 138 14.53 12.73 -5.67
CA TRP A 138 13.81 11.48 -5.40
C TRP A 138 14.50 10.24 -5.99
N TYR A 139 15.05 10.33 -7.20
CA TYR A 139 15.83 9.24 -7.79
C TYR A 139 17.09 8.91 -6.98
N ARG A 140 17.80 9.92 -6.47
CA ARG A 140 18.95 9.72 -5.59
C ARG A 140 18.56 9.01 -4.29
N LEU A 141 17.43 9.39 -3.69
CA LEU A 141 16.90 8.70 -2.51
C LEU A 141 16.56 7.23 -2.79
N ALA A 142 16.09 6.94 -4.01
CA ALA A 142 15.82 5.58 -4.48
C ALA A 142 17.09 4.77 -4.84
N GLY A 143 18.29 5.35 -4.71
CA GLY A 143 19.56 4.70 -5.01
C GLY A 143 19.97 4.72 -6.48
N PHE A 144 19.34 5.55 -7.31
CA PHE A 144 19.83 5.85 -8.65
C PHE A 144 20.86 6.98 -8.57
N GLU A 145 22.10 6.67 -8.92
CA GLU A 145 23.18 7.64 -9.08
C GLU A 145 23.47 7.84 -10.57
N ASP A 146 23.87 9.07 -10.94
CA ASP A 146 24.29 9.44 -12.30
C ASP A 146 25.70 8.92 -12.62
#